data_AF-A0A2V2U717-F1
#
_entry.id   AF-A0A2V2U717-F1
#
_cell.length_a   1.000
_cell.length_b   1.000
_cell.length_c   1.000
_cell.angle_alpha   90.00
_cell.angle_beta   90.00
_cell.angle_gamma   90.00
#
_symmetry.space_group_name_H-M   'P 1'
#
loop_
_entity.id
_entity.type
_entity.pdbx_description
1 polymer ?
#
loop_
_entity_poly.entity_id
_entity_poly.type
_entity_poly.pdbx_seq_one_letter_code
_entity_poly.pdbx_strand_id
1 'polypeptide(L)'
;MHEFIIIEHGQCCTCLILNKQRKLNQNRQLYRNMVIKTKSIYEPSEENDDGIRVLITRFYPRGIKKNKFDCWIRELSPSGDSLNNYRQGKYNWEEFKIAFLSEMRNNRASLERIHALNVQNQSTVITLLCYEREGEHCHRQIVRDTIEKPQIL
;
A
#
# COMPACT_ATOMS: atom_id res chain seq x y z
N MET A 1 28.40 -49.27 40.55
CA MET A 1 28.51 -49.52 39.11
C MET A 1 27.36 -48.79 38.46
N HIS A 2 27.65 -47.59 37.96
CA HIS A 2 27.63 -47.29 36.52
C HIS A 2 26.19 -47.30 35.98
N GLU A 3 25.63 -46.23 35.41
CA GLU A 3 26.14 -44.92 35.02
C GLU A 3 24.93 -44.14 34.45
N PHE A 4 25.08 -42.83 34.27
CA PHE A 4 24.27 -41.92 33.45
C PHE A 4 23.02 -41.21 34.02
N ILE A 5 23.31 -40.08 34.68
CA ILE A 5 22.88 -38.70 34.38
C ILE A 5 21.37 -38.34 34.43
N ILE A 6 21.06 -37.63 35.53
CA ILE A 6 20.14 -36.51 35.78
C ILE A 6 19.54 -35.83 34.53
N ILE A 7 18.20 -35.71 34.47
CA ILE A 7 17.43 -34.45 34.52
C ILE A 7 15.93 -34.79 34.43
N GLU A 8 15.22 -34.44 35.50
CA GLU A 8 13.78 -34.50 35.60
C GLU A 8 13.07 -33.40 34.78
N HIS A 9 11.78 -33.66 34.56
CA HIS A 9 10.73 -32.78 34.06
C HIS A 9 10.58 -32.66 32.54
N GLY A 10 9.56 -33.38 32.07
CA GLY A 10 8.99 -33.27 30.76
C GLY A 10 8.61 -31.85 30.36
N GLN A 11 9.01 -31.50 29.14
CA GLN A 11 8.15 -30.82 28.20
C GLN A 11 8.61 -31.17 26.77
N CYS A 12 7.66 -31.69 26.00
CA CYS A 12 7.83 -32.10 24.60
C CYS A 12 8.19 -30.88 23.72
N CYS A 13 9.09 -31.06 22.75
CA CYS A 13 9.59 -30.03 21.83
C CYS A 13 8.49 -29.25 21.07
N THR A 14 7.25 -29.76 21.04
CA THR A 14 6.09 -29.09 20.45
C THR A 14 5.64 -27.83 21.21
N CYS A 15 6.02 -27.67 22.49
CA CYS A 15 5.55 -26.53 23.31
C CYS A 15 6.40 -25.25 23.15
N LEU A 16 7.66 -25.36 22.69
CA LEU A 16 8.53 -24.20 22.46
C LEU A 16 8.11 -23.36 21.24
N ILE A 17 7.41 -23.95 20.27
CA ILE A 17 6.95 -23.26 19.07
C ILE A 17 5.70 -22.41 19.36
N LEU A 18 4.82 -22.85 20.27
CA LEU A 18 3.60 -22.11 20.63
C LEU A 18 3.88 -20.88 21.50
N ASN A 19 4.93 -20.88 22.31
CA ASN A 19 5.29 -19.73 23.14
C ASN A 19 6.23 -18.72 22.44
N LYS A 20 6.87 -19.06 21.31
CA LYS A 20 7.53 -18.07 20.44
C LYS A 20 6.52 -17.28 19.59
N GLN A 21 5.37 -17.86 19.27
CA GLN A 21 4.25 -17.13 18.64
C GLN A 21 3.61 -16.10 19.58
N ARG A 22 3.65 -16.31 20.91
CA ARG A 22 3.09 -15.37 21.89
C ARG A 22 3.92 -14.09 22.09
N LYS A 23 5.25 -14.14 21.96
CA LYS A 23 6.12 -12.94 22.06
C LYS A 23 6.20 -12.11 20.77
N LEU A 24 5.90 -12.68 19.61
CA LEU A 24 5.74 -11.90 18.37
C LEU A 24 4.37 -11.19 18.29
N ASN A 25 3.37 -11.66 19.05
CA ASN A 25 2.04 -11.08 19.09
C ASN A 25 1.91 -9.86 20.04
N GLN A 26 2.89 -9.57 20.89
CA GLN A 26 2.89 -8.38 21.76
C GLN A 26 3.42 -7.12 21.06
N ASN A 27 4.15 -7.25 19.94
CA ASN A 27 4.61 -6.11 19.13
C ASN A 27 3.75 -5.81 17.89
N ARG A 28 2.70 -6.60 17.61
CA ARG A 28 1.77 -6.34 16.50
C ARG A 28 0.81 -5.16 16.76
N GLN A 29 0.75 -4.66 17.99
CA GLN A 29 -0.29 -3.71 18.41
C GLN A 29 0.24 -2.27 18.66
N LEU A 30 1.46 -1.96 18.23
CA LEU A 30 2.00 -0.58 18.30
C LEU A 30 1.97 0.16 16.95
N TYR A 31 1.54 -0.52 15.89
CA TYR A 31 1.47 0.03 14.55
C TYR A 31 0.06 -0.20 14.00
N ARG A 32 -0.84 0.74 14.31
CA ARG A 32 -2.17 0.77 13.71
C ARG A 32 -2.00 1.30 12.30
N ASN A 33 -2.44 0.57 11.28
CA ASN A 33 -2.48 1.12 9.92
C ASN A 33 -3.26 2.44 9.98
N MET A 34 -2.61 3.52 9.56
CA MET A 34 -3.24 4.82 9.44
C MET A 34 -4.22 4.81 8.27
N VAL A 35 -5.17 5.75 8.28
CA VAL A 35 -6.09 5.93 7.15
C VAL A 35 -5.29 6.45 5.97
N ILE A 36 -5.37 5.77 4.81
CA ILE A 36 -4.80 6.28 3.56
C ILE A 36 -5.83 7.19 2.90
N LYS A 37 -5.44 8.44 2.69
CA LYS A 37 -6.28 9.47 2.07
C LYS A 37 -6.03 9.53 0.58
N THR A 38 -6.99 10.13 -0.12
CA THR A 38 -6.86 10.41 -1.54
C THR A 38 -7.28 11.83 -1.82
N LYS A 39 -6.55 12.55 -2.67
CA LYS A 39 -6.85 13.95 -2.99
C LYS A 39 -6.47 14.27 -4.44
N SER A 40 -7.11 15.27 -5.03
CA SER A 40 -6.57 15.88 -6.24
C SER A 40 -5.32 16.70 -5.91
N ILE A 41 -4.33 16.68 -6.80
CA ILE A 41 -3.13 17.53 -6.68
C ILE A 41 -3.45 19.03 -6.81
N TYR A 42 -4.62 19.37 -7.37
CA TYR A 42 -5.08 20.75 -7.53
C TYR A 42 -5.82 21.30 -6.30
N GLU A 43 -6.15 20.44 -5.34
CA GLU A 43 -6.77 20.87 -4.09
C GLU A 43 -5.73 21.43 -3.11
N PRO A 44 -6.14 22.32 -2.17
CA PRO A 44 -5.26 22.84 -1.13
C PRO A 44 -4.57 21.71 -0.35
N SER A 45 -3.31 21.96 0.03
CA SER A 45 -2.57 21.06 0.92
C SER A 45 -2.89 21.39 2.37
N GLU A 46 -3.15 20.36 3.18
CA GLU A 46 -3.45 20.48 4.60
C GLU A 46 -2.30 19.83 5.38
N GLU A 47 -1.28 20.61 5.72
CA GLU A 47 0.03 20.10 6.20
C GLU A 47 -0.07 19.17 7.40
N ASN A 48 -0.99 19.44 8.34
CA ASN A 48 -1.15 18.64 9.55
C ASN A 48 -2.00 17.37 9.32
N ASP A 49 -2.76 17.30 8.23
CA ASP A 49 -3.78 16.26 8.02
C ASP A 49 -3.41 15.32 6.86
N ASP A 50 -2.73 15.83 5.82
CA ASP A 50 -2.36 15.05 4.63
C ASP A 50 -1.18 14.10 4.86
N GLY A 51 -0.35 14.36 5.88
CA GLY A 51 0.88 13.61 6.11
C GLY A 51 1.79 13.60 4.86
N ILE A 52 2.27 12.42 4.46
CA ILE A 52 3.11 12.27 3.26
C ILE A 52 2.23 12.30 2.01
N ARG A 53 2.49 13.24 1.11
CA ARG A 53 1.78 13.46 -0.14
C ARG A 53 2.48 12.75 -1.30
N VAL A 54 1.86 11.69 -1.81
CA VAL A 54 2.42 10.79 -2.83
C VAL A 54 1.73 11.01 -4.18
N LEU A 55 2.44 11.58 -5.16
CA LEU A 55 1.94 11.67 -6.53
C LEU A 55 2.04 10.31 -7.22
N ILE A 56 0.92 9.79 -7.75
CA ILE A 56 0.84 8.48 -8.41
C ILE A 56 0.33 8.57 -9.84
N THR A 57 0.74 9.63 -10.55
CA THR A 57 0.34 9.87 -11.93
C THR A 57 1.49 9.62 -12.90
N ARG A 58 1.18 9.24 -14.14
CA ARG A 58 2.22 8.90 -15.13
C ARG A 58 3.03 10.10 -15.58
N PHE A 59 2.35 11.25 -15.72
CA PHE A 59 2.90 12.51 -16.20
C PHE A 59 2.98 13.53 -15.08
N TYR A 60 3.78 14.57 -15.26
CA TYR A 60 3.82 15.65 -14.29
C TYR A 60 2.56 16.53 -14.44
N PRO A 61 1.86 16.90 -13.35
CA PRO A 61 0.67 17.74 -13.42
C PRO A 61 0.99 19.18 -13.90
N ARG A 62 0.15 19.72 -14.77
CA ARG A 62 0.36 21.06 -15.35
C ARG A 62 0.19 22.14 -14.29
N GLY A 63 1.12 23.11 -14.27
CA GLY A 63 1.05 24.27 -13.36
C GLY A 63 1.33 23.97 -11.89
N ILE A 64 1.73 22.75 -11.53
CA ILE A 64 1.98 22.35 -10.15
C ILE A 64 3.47 22.53 -9.80
N LYS A 65 3.73 23.18 -8.66
CA LYS A 65 5.09 23.30 -8.10
C LYS A 65 5.52 22.00 -7.41
N LYS A 66 6.82 21.72 -7.41
CA LYS A 66 7.39 20.49 -6.82
C LYS A 66 7.12 20.34 -5.32
N ASN A 67 6.92 21.43 -4.59
CA ASN A 67 6.59 21.42 -3.16
C ASN A 67 5.15 20.97 -2.83
N LYS A 68 4.32 20.64 -3.84
CA LYS A 68 2.94 20.17 -3.62
C LYS A 68 2.84 18.68 -3.30
N PHE A 69 3.94 17.95 -3.39
CA PHE A 69 4.02 16.52 -3.10
C PHE A 69 5.45 16.15 -2.69
N ASP A 70 5.58 15.18 -1.79
CA ASP A 70 6.86 14.77 -1.24
C ASP A 70 7.57 13.78 -2.18
N CYS A 71 6.81 12.84 -2.74
CA CYS A 71 7.33 11.82 -3.64
C CYS A 71 6.45 11.59 -4.86
N TRP A 72 7.05 11.09 -5.95
CA TRP A 72 6.37 10.78 -7.20
C TRP A 72 6.67 9.35 -7.60
N ILE A 73 5.66 8.49 -7.52
CA ILE A 73 5.76 7.05 -7.78
C ILE A 73 4.95 6.73 -9.04
N ARG A 74 5.65 6.72 -10.18
CA ARG A 74 5.03 6.55 -11.50
C ARG A 74 4.60 5.11 -11.75
N GLU A 75 5.21 4.17 -11.03
CA GLU A 75 4.92 2.74 -11.08
C GLU A 75 3.52 2.40 -10.54
N LEU A 76 2.87 3.33 -9.82
CA LEU A 76 1.49 3.20 -9.34
C LEU A 76 0.49 3.97 -10.22
N SER A 77 0.85 4.19 -11.49
CA SER A 77 -0.03 4.78 -12.49
C SER A 77 -0.43 3.75 -13.55
N PRO A 78 -1.70 3.75 -14.03
CA PRO A 78 -2.14 2.83 -15.07
C PRO A 78 -1.37 3.06 -16.37
N SER A 79 -1.21 2.00 -17.17
CA SER A 79 -0.67 2.08 -18.52
C SER A 79 -1.48 3.04 -19.41
N GLY A 80 -0.84 3.50 -20.49
CA GLY A 80 -1.52 4.29 -21.51
C GLY A 80 -2.70 3.53 -22.11
N ASP A 81 -2.53 2.24 -22.36
CA ASP A 81 -3.54 1.39 -23.01
C ASP A 81 -4.77 1.17 -22.13
N SER A 82 -4.58 0.75 -20.87
CA SER A 82 -5.70 0.54 -19.93
C SER A 82 -6.45 1.84 -19.65
N LEU A 83 -5.73 2.94 -19.44
CA LEU A 83 -6.36 4.25 -19.22
C LEU A 83 -7.10 4.73 -20.47
N ASN A 84 -6.55 4.51 -21.67
CA ASN A 84 -7.18 4.90 -22.92
C ASN A 84 -8.43 4.06 -23.20
N ASN A 85 -8.39 2.74 -22.99
CA ASN A 85 -9.55 1.88 -23.15
C ASN A 85 -10.69 2.27 -22.20
N TYR A 86 -10.38 2.60 -20.94
CA TYR A 86 -11.37 3.13 -20.00
C TYR A 86 -11.95 4.47 -20.46
N ARG A 87 -11.11 5.42 -20.86
CA ARG A 87 -11.55 6.74 -21.35
C ARG A 87 -12.38 6.69 -22.64
N GLN A 88 -12.13 5.70 -23.49
CA GLN A 88 -12.89 5.46 -24.72
C GLN A 88 -14.19 4.68 -24.47
N GLY A 89 -14.49 4.30 -23.22
CA GLY A 89 -15.67 3.49 -22.88
C GLY A 89 -15.57 2.03 -23.33
N LYS A 90 -14.39 1.57 -23.75
CA LYS A 90 -14.14 0.16 -24.09
C LYS A 90 -14.05 -0.71 -22.85
N TYR A 91 -13.60 -0.14 -21.74
CA TYR A 91 -13.68 -0.74 -20.42
C TYR A 91 -14.69 0.02 -19.56
N ASN A 92 -15.54 -0.72 -18.88
CA ASN A 92 -16.21 -0.20 -17.69
C ASN A 92 -15.22 -0.12 -16.51
N TRP A 93 -15.67 0.37 -15.35
CA TRP A 93 -14.80 0.57 -14.20
C TRP A 93 -14.17 -0.73 -13.67
N GLU A 94 -14.94 -1.82 -13.58
CA GLU A 94 -14.45 -3.09 -13.06
C GLU A 94 -13.44 -3.73 -14.03
N GLU A 95 -13.68 -3.64 -15.33
CA GLU A 95 -12.72 -4.08 -16.36
C GLU A 95 -11.42 -3.28 -16.29
N PHE A 96 -11.50 -1.95 -16.14
CA PHE A 96 -10.32 -1.11 -15.92
C PHE A 96 -9.57 -1.49 -14.65
N LYS A 97 -10.29 -1.74 -13.55
CA LYS A 97 -9.70 -2.16 -12.28
C LYS A 97 -8.97 -3.49 -12.40
N ILE A 98 -9.58 -4.49 -13.03
CA ILE A 98 -8.96 -5.80 -13.28
C ILE A 98 -7.69 -5.64 -14.13
N ALA A 99 -7.77 -4.87 -15.22
CA ALA A 99 -6.63 -4.61 -16.09
C ALA A 99 -5.48 -3.94 -15.32
N PHE A 100 -5.77 -2.89 -14.55
CA PHE A 100 -4.75 -2.16 -13.80
C PHE A 100 -4.16 -2.96 -12.64
N LEU A 101 -4.96 -3.78 -11.93
CA LEU A 101 -4.44 -4.71 -10.92
C LEU A 101 -3.49 -5.73 -11.54
N SER A 102 -3.83 -6.26 -12.73
CA SER A 102 -2.94 -7.16 -13.46
C SER A 102 -1.63 -6.48 -13.85
N GLU A 103 -1.67 -5.21 -14.28
CA GLU A 103 -0.45 -4.43 -14.57
C GLU A 103 0.44 -4.29 -13.34
N MET A 104 -0.14 -3.96 -12.18
CA MET A 104 0.62 -3.82 -10.94
C MET A 104 1.19 -5.17 -10.47
N ARG A 105 0.42 -6.25 -10.56
CA ARG A 105 0.87 -7.61 -10.21
C ARG A 105 2.06 -8.07 -11.05
N ASN A 106 2.06 -7.73 -12.34
CA ASN A 106 3.12 -8.11 -13.27
C ASN A 106 4.32 -7.14 -13.27
N ASN A 107 4.30 -6.10 -12.43
CA ASN A 107 5.37 -5.13 -12.31
C ASN A 107 6.01 -5.17 -10.92
N ARG A 108 7.22 -5.74 -10.84
CA ARG A 108 7.98 -5.86 -9.59
C ARG A 108 8.15 -4.52 -8.87
N ALA A 109 8.36 -3.43 -9.61
CA ALA A 109 8.53 -2.12 -9.00
C ALA A 109 7.22 -1.60 -8.38
N SER A 110 6.06 -1.88 -8.99
CA SER A 110 4.76 -1.54 -8.39
C SER A 110 4.56 -2.29 -7.06
N LEU A 111 4.86 -3.59 -7.03
CA LEU A 111 4.77 -4.42 -5.81
C LEU A 111 5.68 -3.89 -4.68
N GLU A 112 6.94 -3.56 -5.00
CA GLU A 112 7.88 -3.00 -4.04
C GLU A 112 7.40 -1.66 -3.47
N ARG A 113 6.84 -0.79 -4.31
CA ARG A 113 6.33 0.51 -3.88
C ARG A 113 5.10 0.38 -2.99
N ILE A 114 4.20 -0.56 -3.30
CA ILE A 114 3.01 -0.84 -2.48
C ILE A 114 3.42 -1.37 -1.11
N HIS A 115 4.35 -2.31 -1.06
CA HIS A 115 4.90 -2.81 0.20
C HIS A 115 5.56 -1.68 1.02
N ALA A 116 6.38 -0.84 0.39
CA ALA A 116 7.01 0.29 1.07
C ALA A 116 5.99 1.29 1.63
N LEU A 117 4.93 1.62 0.88
CA LEU A 117 3.85 2.49 1.35
C LEU A 117 3.04 1.83 2.47
N ASN A 118 2.81 0.52 2.41
CA ASN A 118 2.12 -0.22 3.47
C ASN A 118 2.91 -0.16 4.79
N VAL A 119 4.22 -0.40 4.72
CA VAL A 119 5.12 -0.28 5.89
C VAL A 119 5.14 1.16 6.41
N GLN A 120 5.22 2.17 5.54
CA GLN A 120 5.19 3.58 5.96
C GLN A 120 3.86 3.96 6.64
N ASN A 121 2.74 3.45 6.14
CA ASN A 121 1.39 3.73 6.64
C ASN A 121 1.15 3.23 8.08
N GLN A 122 2.07 2.44 8.63
CA GLN A 122 2.03 2.00 10.03
C GLN A 122 2.30 3.11 11.04
N SER A 123 2.89 4.22 10.59
CA SER A 123 3.31 5.32 11.48
C SER A 123 3.00 6.72 10.94
N THR A 124 2.54 6.83 9.69
CA THR A 124 2.30 8.13 9.05
C THR A 124 1.06 8.07 8.18
N VAL A 125 0.27 9.15 8.16
CA VAL A 125 -0.80 9.32 7.17
C VAL A 125 -0.18 9.47 5.78
N ILE A 126 -0.75 8.75 4.81
CA ILE A 126 -0.35 8.85 3.40
C ILE A 126 -1.53 9.41 2.62
N THR A 127 -1.29 10.45 1.84
CA THR A 127 -2.25 11.03 0.89
C THR A 127 -1.82 10.73 -0.54
N LEU A 128 -2.59 9.89 -1.24
CA LEU A 128 -2.37 9.56 -2.64
C LEU A 128 -2.98 10.64 -3.55
N LEU A 129 -2.16 11.16 -4.47
CA LEU A 129 -2.52 12.30 -5.31
C LEU A 129 -2.70 11.89 -6.78
N CYS A 130 -3.80 12.36 -7.37
CA CYS A 130 -4.09 12.26 -8.80
C CYS A 130 -4.55 13.63 -9.36
N TYR A 131 -4.74 13.74 -10.68
CA TYR A 131 -5.29 14.95 -11.30
C TYR A 131 -6.79 15.09 -11.04
N GLU A 132 -7.52 13.97 -11.08
CA GLU A 132 -8.97 13.97 -11.03
C GLU A 132 -9.45 14.51 -9.68
N ARG A 133 -10.53 15.29 -9.70
CA ARG A 133 -11.21 15.75 -8.48
C ARG A 133 -11.70 14.56 -7.65
N GLU A 134 -12.12 14.83 -6.42
CA GLU A 134 -12.83 13.82 -5.65
C GLU A 134 -14.13 13.40 -6.35
N GLY A 135 -14.38 12.09 -6.37
CA GLY A 135 -15.45 11.49 -7.17
C GLY A 135 -15.39 9.97 -7.18
N GLU A 136 -16.37 9.38 -7.84
CA GLU A 136 -16.43 7.94 -8.08
C GLU A 136 -15.40 7.58 -9.17
N HIS A 137 -14.64 6.51 -8.94
CA HIS A 137 -13.78 5.88 -9.93
C HIS A 137 -12.50 6.65 -10.32
N CYS A 138 -11.52 6.67 -9.42
CA CYS A 138 -10.15 7.07 -9.74
C CYS A 138 -9.14 5.97 -9.38
N HIS A 139 -8.10 5.78 -10.20
CA HIS A 139 -7.08 4.74 -9.97
C HIS A 139 -6.40 4.85 -8.60
N ARG A 140 -6.35 6.04 -8.01
CA ARG A 140 -5.84 6.25 -6.63
C ARG A 140 -6.61 5.46 -5.57
N GLN A 141 -7.90 5.19 -5.79
CA GLN A 141 -8.70 4.35 -4.91
C GLN A 141 -8.26 2.88 -5.02
N ILE A 142 -7.97 2.42 -6.24
CA ILE A 142 -7.43 1.06 -6.46
C ILE A 142 -6.07 0.93 -5.75
N VAL A 143 -5.17 1.90 -5.92
CA VAL A 143 -3.85 1.90 -5.27
C VAL A 143 -4.00 1.92 -3.74
N ARG A 144 -4.86 2.79 -3.19
CA ARG A 144 -5.18 2.82 -1.75
C ARG A 144 -5.58 1.42 -1.27
N ASP A 145 -6.55 0.80 -1.95
CA ASP A 145 -7.08 -0.50 -1.56
C ASP A 145 -5.97 -1.58 -1.59
N THR A 146 -5.07 -1.55 -2.56
CA THR A 146 -3.92 -2.48 -2.61
C THR A 146 -2.91 -2.27 -1.47
N ILE A 147 -2.74 -1.04 -1.00
CA ILE A 147 -1.85 -0.75 0.13
C ILE A 147 -2.52 -1.17 1.44
N GLU A 148 -3.82 -0.93 1.61
CA GLU A 148 -4.56 -1.32 2.82
C GLU A 148 -4.78 -2.84 2.90
N LYS A 149 -4.94 -3.50 1.75
CA LYS A 149 -5.20 -4.94 1.62
C LYS A 149 -4.23 -5.56 0.60
N PRO A 150 -2.98 -5.82 0.99
CA PRO A 150 -1.97 -6.37 0.08
C PRO A 150 -2.38 -7.67 -0.62
N GLN A 151 -3.29 -8.46 -0.03
CA GLN A 151 -3.82 -9.69 -0.64
C GLN A 151 -4.60 -9.48 -1.95
N ILE A 152 -4.90 -8.23 -2.34
CA ILE A 152 -5.52 -7.91 -3.62
C ILE A 152 -4.54 -8.13 -4.79
N LEU A 153 -3.23 -8.09 -4.52
CA LEU A 153 -2.15 -8.27 -5.49
C LEU A 153 -1.54 -9.67 -5.41
#